data_AF-A0A950KGC6-F1
#
_entry.id   AF-A0A950KGC6-F1
#
_cell.length_a   1.000
_cell.length_b   1.000
_cell.length_c   1.000
_cell.angle_alpha   90.00
_cell.angle_beta   90.00
_cell.angle_gamma   90.00
#
_symmetry.space_group_name_H-M   'P 1'
#
loop_
_entity.id
_entity.type
_entity.pdbx_description
1 polymer ?
#
loop_
_entity_poly.entity_id
_entity_poly.type
_entity_poly.pdbx_seq_one_letter_code
_entity_poly.pdbx_strand_id
1 'polypeptide(L)'
;HLCLIGYASLLGAHDKGFGRVYQIPPNQVPSYPAPALQVKPQVDLQTYRTRAEHDLNRYGWIDQAHGVAKIPIDRAMDLLLARGLPVRPAVQDGPTELNMQQQKAAADSAKAAEQPPERRRP
;
A
#
# COMPACT_ATOMS: atom_id res chain seq x y z
N HIS A 1 -29.00 3.27 36.95
CA HIS A 1 -28.21 2.10 37.41
C HIS A 1 -28.71 0.90 36.64
N LEU A 2 -28.01 0.21 35.74
CA LEU A 2 -26.60 0.05 35.43
C LEU A 2 -26.59 -0.64 34.05
N CYS A 3 -26.24 0.08 32.98
CA CYS A 3 -25.94 -0.56 31.69
C CYS A 3 -24.97 0.33 30.91
N LEU A 4 -23.87 0.73 31.57
CA LEU A 4 -22.79 1.54 30.98
C LEU A 4 -21.40 0.98 31.29
N ILE A 5 -21.28 -0.30 31.67
CA ILE A 5 -19.98 -0.98 31.89
C ILE A 5 -19.68 -1.98 30.76
N GLY A 6 -20.28 -1.78 29.57
CA GLY A 6 -20.06 -2.67 28.42
C GLY A 6 -19.20 -2.07 27.30
N TYR A 7 -19.01 -0.74 27.28
CA TYR A 7 -18.46 -0.07 26.09
C TYR A 7 -16.97 0.32 26.20
N ALA A 8 -16.28 -0.10 27.27
CA ALA A 8 -14.90 0.28 27.56
C ALA A 8 -13.87 -0.83 27.24
N SER A 9 -14.09 -1.63 26.19
CA SER A 9 -13.07 -2.57 25.68
C SER A 9 -13.02 -2.63 24.15
N LEU A 10 -13.40 -1.54 23.49
CA LEU A 10 -13.33 -1.43 22.03
C LEU A 10 -12.52 -0.22 21.57
N LEU A 11 -11.37 0.02 22.19
CA LEU A 11 -10.32 0.87 21.66
C LEU A 11 -8.95 0.24 21.88
N GLY A 12 -8.38 -0.28 20.79
CA GLY A 12 -6.95 -0.10 20.53
C GLY A 12 -5.98 -1.07 21.19
N ALA A 13 -6.00 -2.33 20.77
CA ALA A 13 -4.79 -3.13 20.68
C ALA A 13 -4.72 -3.78 19.30
N HIS A 14 -4.72 -2.96 18.25
CA HIS A 14 -4.24 -3.40 16.94
C HIS A 14 -2.71 -3.43 17.02
N ASP A 15 -2.16 -4.47 17.64
CA ASP A 15 -0.74 -4.76 17.50
C ASP A 15 -0.50 -5.12 16.02
N LYS A 16 -0.03 -4.11 15.26
CA LYS A 16 0.33 -4.23 13.85
C LYS A 16 1.62 -5.03 13.75
N GLY A 17 1.52 -6.35 13.88
CA GLY A 17 2.59 -7.29 13.58
C GLY A 17 2.82 -7.49 12.08
N PHE A 18 2.85 -6.43 11.27
CA PHE A 18 3.27 -6.50 9.85
C PHE A 18 4.69 -5.98 9.71
N GLY A 19 5.63 -6.85 10.05
CA GLY A 19 7.06 -6.54 10.02
C GLY A 19 7.94 -7.68 10.52
N ARG A 20 7.47 -8.93 10.51
CA ARG A 20 8.35 -10.09 10.72
C ARG A 20 9.22 -10.21 9.48
N VAL A 21 10.35 -9.52 9.48
CA VAL A 21 11.49 -9.90 8.64
C VAL A 21 11.80 -11.34 9.01
N TYR A 22 11.59 -12.27 8.08
CA TYR A 22 12.06 -13.64 8.23
C TYR A 22 13.59 -13.59 8.20
N GLN A 23 14.22 -13.29 9.34
CA GLN A 23 15.65 -13.42 9.50
C GLN A 23 15.93 -14.92 9.62
N ILE A 24 16.13 -15.57 8.46
CA ILE A 24 16.57 -16.96 8.41
C ILE A 24 17.98 -16.97 9.01
N PRO A 25 18.21 -17.65 10.13
CA PRO A 25 19.56 -17.73 10.69
C PRO A 25 20.47 -18.39 9.64
N PRO A 26 21.74 -17.97 9.52
CA PRO A 26 22.62 -18.32 8.39
C PRO A 26 22.91 -19.83 8.25
N ASN A 27 22.46 -20.65 9.19
CA ASN A 27 22.61 -22.10 9.22
C ASN A 27 21.29 -22.88 9.06
N GLN A 28 20.17 -22.22 8.72
CA GLN A 28 18.86 -22.88 8.52
C GLN A 28 18.23 -22.51 7.17
N VAL A 29 18.93 -22.79 6.06
CA VAL A 29 18.26 -22.80 4.75
C VAL A 29 17.19 -23.90 4.73
N PRO A 30 15.91 -23.58 4.51
CA PRO A 30 14.88 -24.60 4.35
C PRO A 30 15.26 -25.51 3.17
N SER A 31 15.24 -26.82 3.37
CA SER A 31 15.39 -27.77 2.28
C SER A 31 14.06 -27.82 1.52
N TYR A 32 14.04 -27.29 0.30
CA TYR A 32 12.89 -27.37 -0.59
C TYR A 32 12.92 -28.71 -1.33
N PRO A 33 11.78 -29.42 -1.44
CA PRO A 33 11.71 -30.58 -2.31
C PRO A 33 12.05 -30.16 -3.75
N ALA A 34 12.64 -31.09 -4.52
CA ALA A 34 12.89 -30.83 -5.93
C ALA A 34 11.56 -30.48 -6.64
N PRO A 35 11.53 -29.45 -7.49
CA PRO A 35 10.31 -29.04 -8.19
C PRO A 35 9.79 -30.21 -9.04
N ALA A 36 8.53 -30.57 -8.84
CA ALA A 36 7.91 -31.63 -9.61
C ALA A 36 7.63 -31.15 -11.04
N LEU A 37 7.89 -32.02 -12.04
CA LEU A 37 7.56 -31.74 -13.42
C LEU A 37 6.04 -31.82 -13.63
N GLN A 38 5.45 -30.80 -14.24
CA GLN A 38 4.04 -30.81 -14.63
C GLN A 38 3.80 -31.85 -15.72
N VAL A 39 2.88 -32.78 -15.50
CA VAL A 39 2.66 -33.95 -16.37
C VAL A 39 2.00 -33.57 -17.71
N LYS A 40 1.08 -32.60 -17.73
CA LYS A 40 0.31 -32.20 -18.92
C LYS A 40 0.14 -30.67 -19.04
N PRO A 41 1.23 -29.92 -19.22
CA PRO A 41 1.20 -28.45 -19.18
C PRO A 41 0.25 -27.82 -20.21
N GLN A 42 0.10 -28.43 -21.40
CA GLN A 42 -0.78 -27.90 -22.44
C GLN A 42 -2.26 -27.95 -22.06
N VAL A 43 -2.71 -29.08 -21.48
CA VAL A 43 -4.12 -29.26 -21.07
C VAL A 43 -4.47 -28.34 -19.91
N ASP A 44 -3.56 -28.22 -18.95
CA ASP A 44 -3.74 -27.36 -17.79
C ASP A 44 -3.83 -25.89 -18.20
N LEU A 45 -2.97 -25.45 -19.13
CA LEU A 45 -2.99 -24.09 -19.68
C LEU A 45 -4.27 -23.81 -20.47
N GLN A 46 -4.75 -24.74 -21.28
CA GLN A 46 -6.02 -24.58 -22.00
C GLN A 46 -7.20 -24.46 -21.03
N THR A 47 -7.22 -25.31 -20.00
CA THR A 47 -8.25 -25.29 -18.95
C THR A 47 -8.25 -23.96 -18.21
N TYR A 48 -7.06 -23.47 -17.85
CA TYR A 48 -6.90 -22.17 -17.21
C TYR A 48 -7.43 -21.04 -18.11
N ARG A 49 -7.01 -21.00 -19.38
CA ARG A 49 -7.48 -19.98 -20.34
C ARG A 49 -8.99 -19.97 -20.49
N THR A 50 -9.58 -21.15 -20.66
CA THR A 50 -11.04 -21.30 -20.84
C THR A 50 -11.80 -20.76 -19.62
N ARG A 51 -11.32 -21.06 -18.40
CA ARG A 51 -11.92 -20.54 -17.16
C ARG A 51 -11.76 -19.02 -17.06
N ALA A 52 -10.57 -18.49 -17.35
CA ALA A 52 -10.32 -17.06 -17.32
C ALA A 52 -11.20 -16.30 -18.33
N GLU A 53 -11.33 -16.81 -19.55
CA GLU A 53 -12.21 -16.25 -20.57
C GLU A 53 -13.68 -16.27 -20.16
N HIS A 54 -14.14 -17.37 -19.56
CA HIS A 54 -15.51 -17.47 -19.05
C HIS A 54 -15.78 -16.45 -17.96
N ASP A 55 -14.86 -16.31 -16.99
CA ASP A 55 -14.99 -15.39 -15.89
C ASP A 55 -14.98 -13.92 -16.37
N LEU A 56 -14.12 -13.56 -17.33
CA LEU A 56 -13.97 -12.18 -17.82
C LEU A 56 -15.19 -11.68 -18.61
N ASN A 57 -15.88 -12.58 -19.30
CA ASN A 57 -16.95 -12.23 -20.23
C ASN A 57 -18.36 -12.32 -19.64
N ARG A 58 -18.48 -12.56 -18.33
CA ARG A 58 -19.77 -12.81 -17.68
C ARG A 58 -20.00 -11.95 -16.46
N TYR A 59 -21.26 -11.68 -16.20
CA TYR A 59 -21.72 -11.13 -14.94
C TYR A 59 -21.61 -12.18 -13.83
N GLY A 60 -21.41 -11.71 -12.60
CA GLY A 60 -21.41 -12.55 -11.42
C GLY A 60 -21.51 -11.71 -10.14
N TRP A 61 -21.73 -12.38 -9.02
CA TRP A 61 -21.67 -11.74 -7.71
C TRP A 61 -20.26 -11.91 -7.13
N ILE A 62 -19.69 -10.83 -6.59
CA ILE A 62 -18.47 -10.87 -5.77
C ILE A 62 -18.90 -10.99 -4.30
N ASP A 63 -19.85 -10.15 -3.90
CA ASP A 63 -20.47 -10.18 -2.58
C ASP A 63 -21.95 -9.84 -2.73
N GLN A 64 -22.78 -10.87 -2.74
CA GLN A 64 -24.22 -10.69 -2.92
C GLN A 64 -24.88 -10.02 -1.71
N ALA A 65 -24.36 -10.23 -0.50
CA ALA A 65 -24.94 -9.65 0.72
C ALA A 65 -24.79 -8.13 0.74
N HIS A 66 -23.66 -7.62 0.22
CA HIS A 66 -23.40 -6.19 0.12
C HIS A 66 -23.72 -5.60 -1.27
N GLY A 67 -24.34 -6.39 -2.16
CA GLY A 67 -24.75 -5.92 -3.49
C GLY A 67 -23.59 -5.64 -4.46
N VAL A 68 -22.42 -6.25 -4.24
CA VAL A 68 -21.24 -6.06 -5.09
C VAL A 68 -21.23 -7.11 -6.21
N ALA A 69 -21.50 -6.67 -7.43
CA ALA A 69 -21.47 -7.50 -8.63
C ALA A 69 -20.21 -7.24 -9.48
N LYS A 70 -19.71 -8.30 -10.11
CA LYS A 70 -18.75 -8.25 -11.21
C LYS A 70 -19.50 -8.01 -12.52
N ILE A 71 -18.94 -7.13 -13.35
CA ILE A 71 -19.38 -6.88 -14.72
C ILE A 71 -18.37 -7.46 -15.71
N PRO A 72 -18.78 -7.83 -16.94
CA PRO A 72 -17.86 -8.22 -18.01
C PRO A 72 -16.81 -7.14 -18.28
N ILE A 73 -15.62 -7.57 -18.68
CA ILE A 73 -14.47 -6.66 -18.87
C ILE A 73 -14.74 -5.58 -19.92
N ASP A 74 -15.37 -5.94 -21.04
CA ASP A 74 -15.73 -4.98 -22.10
C ASP A 74 -16.65 -3.88 -21.56
N ARG A 75 -17.64 -4.28 -20.75
CA ARG A 75 -18.55 -3.32 -20.13
C ARG A 75 -17.84 -2.43 -19.11
N ALA A 76 -16.89 -2.98 -18.36
CA ALA A 76 -16.08 -2.18 -17.44
C ALA A 76 -15.25 -1.14 -18.19
N MET A 77 -14.65 -1.51 -19.32
CA MET A 77 -13.89 -0.59 -20.17
C MET A 77 -14.79 0.53 -20.70
N ASP A 78 -15.97 0.22 -21.23
CA ASP A 78 -16.92 1.23 -21.70
C ASP A 78 -17.29 2.24 -20.61
N LEU A 79 -17.57 1.75 -19.40
CA LEU A 79 -17.94 2.60 -18.27
C LEU A 79 -16.78 3.46 -17.78
N LEU A 80 -15.55 2.93 -17.80
CA LEU A 80 -14.35 3.69 -17.47
C LEU A 80 -14.08 4.79 -18.50
N LEU A 81 -14.25 4.51 -19.79
CA LEU A 81 -14.11 5.51 -20.84
C LEU A 81 -15.17 6.59 -20.72
N ALA A 82 -16.43 6.22 -20.47
CA ALA A 82 -17.53 7.16 -20.31
C ALA A 82 -17.37 8.07 -19.07
N ARG A 83 -16.84 7.53 -17.97
CA ARG A 83 -16.61 8.28 -16.71
C ARG A 83 -15.31 9.09 -16.72
N GLY A 84 -14.33 8.66 -17.52
CA GLY A 84 -12.95 9.12 -17.43
C GLY A 84 -12.16 8.43 -16.32
N LEU A 85 -10.84 8.52 -16.39
CA LEU A 85 -9.94 7.95 -15.37
C LEU A 85 -9.99 8.78 -14.08
N PRO A 86 -10.05 8.14 -12.90
CA PRO A 86 -9.99 8.86 -11.63
C PRO A 86 -8.64 9.56 -11.50
N VAL A 87 -8.65 10.88 -11.41
CA VAL A 87 -7.45 11.66 -11.10
C VAL A 87 -7.16 11.50 -9.62
N ARG A 88 -5.98 10.98 -9.28
CA ARG A 88 -5.52 11.00 -7.89
C ARG A 88 -5.31 12.48 -7.50
N PRO A 89 -5.93 12.98 -6.41
CA PRO A 89 -5.67 14.33 -5.97
C PRO A 89 -4.17 14.50 -5.73
N ALA A 90 -3.61 15.63 -6.18
CA ALA A 90 -2.24 15.97 -5.86
C ALA A 90 -2.10 15.91 -4.34
N VAL A 91 -1.10 15.15 -3.86
CA VAL A 91 -0.69 15.24 -2.47
C VAL A 91 -0.31 16.70 -2.26
N GLN A 92 -1.03 17.39 -1.37
CA GLN A 92 -0.66 18.74 -0.98
C GLN A 92 0.66 18.56 -0.25
N ASP A 93 1.76 18.91 -0.91
CA ASP A 93 3.10 18.75 -0.38
C ASP A 93 3.17 19.49 0.95
N GLY A 94 3.20 18.74 2.05
CA GLY A 94 3.73 19.24 3.31
C GLY A 94 5.14 19.77 3.08
N PRO A 95 5.68 20.63 3.96
CA PRO A 95 6.95 21.32 3.72
C PRO A 95 8.00 20.33 3.21
N THR A 96 8.32 20.46 1.92
CA THR A 96 9.30 19.59 1.26
C THR A 96 10.61 19.73 2.02
N GLU A 97 11.45 18.68 2.03
CA GLU A 97 12.79 18.78 2.62
C GLU A 97 13.56 20.01 2.13
N LEU A 98 13.36 20.42 0.87
CA LEU A 98 13.90 21.65 0.30
C LEU A 98 13.46 22.91 1.06
N ASN A 99 12.17 23.03 1.37
CA ASN A 99 11.63 24.15 2.14
C ASN A 99 12.14 24.13 3.58
N MET A 100 12.24 22.95 4.20
CA MET A 100 12.80 22.82 5.56
C MET A 100 14.29 23.18 5.61
N GLN A 101 15.06 22.76 4.60
CA GLN A 101 16.49 23.09 4.49
C GLN A 101 16.71 24.58 4.25
N GLN A 102 15.89 25.22 3.41
CA GLN A 102 15.96 26.67 3.20
C GLN A 102 15.58 27.44 4.47
N GLN A 103 14.58 26.98 5.22
CA GLN A 103 14.23 27.60 6.50
C GLN A 103 15.31 27.41 7.56
N LYS A 104 15.93 26.23 7.62
CA LYS A 104 17.09 25.95 8.48
C LYS A 104 18.27 26.85 8.11
N ALA A 105 18.61 26.92 6.82
CA ALA A 105 19.69 27.78 6.33
C ALA A 105 19.41 29.27 6.59
N ALA A 106 18.16 29.72 6.41
CA ALA A 106 17.75 31.08 6.72
C ALA A 106 17.87 31.36 8.24
N ALA A 107 17.46 30.43 9.09
CA ALA A 107 17.59 30.56 10.55
C ALA A 107 19.06 30.57 11.01
N ASP A 108 19.91 29.74 10.41
CA ASP A 108 21.35 29.67 10.75
C ASP A 108 22.08 30.95 10.28
N SER A 109 21.71 31.51 9.13
CA SER A 109 22.27 32.77 8.63
C SER A 109 21.82 34.01 9.43
N ALA A 110 20.57 34.02 9.93
CA ALA A 110 20.11 35.06 10.86
C ALA A 110 20.86 35.01 12.20
N LYS A 111 21.17 33.79 12.68
CA LYS A 111 21.93 33.58 13.92
C LYS A 111 23.42 33.99 13.80
N ALA A 112 24.01 33.88 12.61
CA ALA A 112 25.39 34.31 12.36
C ALA A 112 25.54 35.84 12.30
N ALA A 113 24.51 36.56 11.88
CA ALA A 113 24.52 38.03 11.85
C ALA A 113 24.41 38.68 13.24
N GLU A 114 23.99 37.93 14.26
CA GLU A 114 23.81 38.41 15.63
C GLU A 114 25.00 38.06 16.55
N GLN A 115 26.04 37.38 16.06
CA GLN A 115 27.29 37.17 16.81
C GLN A 115 28.23 38.40 16.67
N PRO A 116 28.48 39.15 17.76
CA PRO A 116 29.37 40.32 17.73
C PRO A 116 30.80 39.91 17.37
N PRO A 117 31.60 40.76 16.70
CA PRO A 117 32.94 40.40 16.26
C PRO A 117 33.81 40.04 17.47
N GLU A 118 34.18 38.77 17.57
CA GLU A 118 35.09 38.24 18.58
C GLU A 118 36.46 38.92 18.39
N ARG A 119 36.80 39.86 19.30
CA ARG A 119 38.11 40.52 19.31
C ARG A 119 39.18 39.47 19.53
N ARG A 120 39.92 39.13 18.46
CA ARG A 120 41.25 38.51 18.58
C ARG A 120 42.08 39.35 19.55
N ARG A 121 42.48 38.78 20.68
CA ARG A 121 43.61 39.31 21.47
C ARG A 121 44.91 38.70 20.94
N PRO A 122 46.03 39.44 20.97
CA PRO A 122 47.33 38.95 20.51
C PRO A 122 47.85 37.77 21.34
#